data_AF-A0A948MPR8-F1
#
_entry.id   AF-A0A948MPR8-F1
#
_cell.length_a   1.000
_cell.length_b   1.000
_cell.length_c   1.000
_cell.angle_alpha   90.00
_cell.angle_beta   90.00
_cell.angle_gamma   90.00
#
_symmetry.space_group_name_H-M   'P 1'
#
loop_
_entity.id
_entity.type
_entity.pdbx_description
1 polymer ?
#
loop_
_entity_poly.entity_id
_entity_poly.type
_entity_poly.pdbx_seq_one_letter_code
_entity_poly.pdbx_strand_id
1 'polypeptide(L)'
;MDDLLSEFLTETVENLGTLDVEIVRLEQNPNDPSLLGNIFRLVHTIKGTCGFLGLPRLEAVAHASENVLGRFRDGELEVTPQAVTLILASLDRIKMIVSVLEQTEAEPEGQDGDLIAALDAMAAGETTATIATTAAPEPEPALEAAEAADAGLDDSISSEIG
;
A
#
# COMPACT_ATOMS: atom_id res chain seq x y z
N MET A 1 -15.87 -21.84 -20.83
CA MET A 1 -16.06 -20.77 -19.84
C MET A 1 -17.54 -20.63 -19.60
N ASP A 2 -17.97 -20.85 -18.35
CA ASP A 2 -19.34 -20.57 -17.91
C ASP A 2 -19.66 -19.07 -18.11
N ASP A 3 -20.88 -18.73 -18.56
CA ASP A 3 -21.26 -17.35 -18.87
C ASP A 3 -21.13 -16.42 -17.65
N LEU A 4 -21.47 -16.93 -16.46
CA LEU A 4 -21.36 -16.20 -15.20
C LEU A 4 -19.90 -15.98 -14.80
N LEU A 5 -19.03 -16.98 -15.03
CA LEU A 5 -17.59 -16.85 -14.80
C LEU A 5 -16.98 -15.80 -15.73
N SER A 6 -17.39 -15.77 -17.00
CA SER A 6 -16.91 -14.76 -17.97
C SER A 6 -17.31 -13.34 -17.59
N GLU A 7 -18.55 -13.14 -17.14
CA GLU A 7 -19.04 -11.85 -16.65
C GLU A 7 -18.26 -11.40 -15.41
N PHE A 8 -18.11 -12.29 -14.43
CA PHE A 8 -17.31 -12.04 -13.24
C PHE A 8 -15.86 -11.65 -13.54
N LEU A 9 -15.18 -12.38 -14.44
CA LEU A 9 -13.80 -12.06 -14.81
C LEU A 9 -13.70 -10.66 -15.43
N THR A 10 -14.64 -10.32 -16.33
CA THR A 10 -14.69 -9.00 -16.98
C THR A 10 -14.87 -7.88 -15.94
N GLU A 11 -15.90 -7.98 -15.10
CA GLU A 11 -16.18 -6.99 -14.05
C GLU A 11 -15.02 -6.87 -13.05
N THR A 12 -14.42 -8.00 -12.67
CA THR A 12 -13.32 -8.02 -11.70
C THR A 12 -12.09 -7.32 -12.24
N VAL A 13 -11.74 -7.51 -13.51
CA VAL A 13 -10.61 -6.80 -14.14
C VAL A 13 -10.84 -5.29 -14.18
N GLU A 14 -12.07 -4.85 -14.52
CA GLU A 14 -12.42 -3.42 -14.51
C GLU A 14 -12.37 -2.82 -13.09
N ASN A 15 -12.91 -3.55 -12.11
CA ASN A 15 -12.88 -3.15 -10.70
C ASN A 15 -11.45 -3.08 -10.18
N LEU A 16 -10.58 -4.03 -10.54
CA LEU A 16 -9.16 -4.04 -10.14
C LEU A 16 -8.39 -2.84 -10.72
N GLY A 17 -8.67 -2.47 -11.98
CA GLY A 17 -8.09 -1.27 -12.57
C GLY A 17 -8.53 0.02 -11.86
N THR A 18 -9.78 0.07 -11.39
CA THR A 18 -10.27 1.19 -10.58
C THR A 18 -9.61 1.21 -9.20
N LEU A 19 -9.51 0.05 -8.54
CA LEU A 19 -8.89 -0.10 -7.22
C LEU A 19 -7.42 0.33 -7.20
N ASP A 20 -6.64 0.01 -8.23
CA ASP A 20 -5.23 0.45 -8.33
C ASP A 20 -5.09 1.97 -8.23
N VAL A 21 -5.94 2.70 -8.95
CA VAL A 21 -5.92 4.17 -8.96
C VAL A 21 -6.42 4.72 -7.63
N GLU A 22 -7.48 4.14 -7.09
CA GLU A 22 -8.11 4.63 -5.86
C GLU A 22 -7.24 4.39 -4.62
N ILE A 23 -6.53 3.28 -4.54
CA ILE A 23 -5.62 3.01 -3.41
C ILE A 23 -4.43 3.96 -3.41
N VAL A 24 -3.86 4.28 -4.58
CA VAL A 24 -2.80 5.30 -4.68
C VAL A 24 -3.33 6.68 -4.27
N ARG A 25 -4.57 7.02 -4.62
CA ARG A 25 -5.21 8.26 -4.14
C ARG A 25 -5.47 8.24 -2.65
N LEU A 26 -5.76 7.07 -2.08
CA LEU A 26 -6.04 6.89 -0.65
C LEU A 26 -4.78 7.15 0.17
N GLU A 27 -3.61 6.74 -0.32
CA GLU A 27 -2.34 7.08 0.32
C GLU A 27 -2.14 8.59 0.47
N GLN A 28 -2.57 9.38 -0.52
CA GLN A 28 -2.49 10.84 -0.50
C GLN A 28 -3.62 11.50 0.30
N ASN A 29 -4.78 10.83 0.41
CA ASN A 29 -6.00 11.34 1.04
C ASN A 29 -6.58 10.30 2.01
N PRO A 30 -5.84 9.95 3.09
CA PRO A 30 -6.13 8.79 3.93
C PRO A 30 -7.46 8.86 4.69
N ASN A 31 -8.01 10.07 4.83
CA ASN A 31 -9.23 10.33 5.58
C ASN A 31 -10.43 10.67 4.67
N ASP A 32 -10.35 10.47 3.35
CA ASP A 32 -11.48 10.73 2.45
C ASP A 32 -12.53 9.60 2.57
N PRO A 33 -13.71 9.87 3.17
CA PRO A 33 -14.72 8.83 3.39
C PRO A 33 -15.37 8.34 2.10
N SER A 34 -15.39 9.18 1.05
CA SER A 34 -15.97 8.82 -0.24
C SER A 34 -15.08 7.81 -0.95
N LEU A 35 -13.77 8.04 -0.89
CA LEU A 35 -12.75 7.16 -1.45
C LEU A 35 -12.71 5.81 -0.73
N LEU A 36 -12.64 5.83 0.61
CA LEU A 36 -12.70 4.62 1.44
C LEU A 36 -13.98 3.82 1.20
N GLY A 37 -15.12 4.51 1.14
CA GLY A 37 -16.41 3.88 0.87
C GLY A 37 -16.48 3.23 -0.51
N ASN A 38 -15.83 3.81 -1.52
CA ASN A 38 -15.81 3.22 -2.86
C ASN A 38 -14.92 1.98 -2.95
N ILE A 39 -13.68 2.08 -2.46
CA ILE A 39 -12.72 0.98 -2.41
C ILE A 39 -13.32 -0.21 -1.66
N PHE A 40 -13.94 0.03 -0.48
CA PHE A 40 -14.58 -1.01 0.30
C PHE A 40 -15.70 -1.72 -0.48
N ARG A 41 -16.58 -0.96 -1.17
CA ARG A 41 -17.68 -1.56 -1.94
C ARG A 41 -17.17 -2.43 -3.08
N LEU A 42 -16.14 -2.00 -3.80
CA LEU A 42 -15.56 -2.77 -4.90
C LEU A 42 -14.99 -4.11 -4.41
N VAL A 43 -14.21 -4.10 -3.32
CA VAL A 43 -13.66 -5.34 -2.74
C VAL A 43 -14.77 -6.23 -2.16
N HIS A 44 -15.78 -5.65 -1.50
CA HIS A 44 -16.94 -6.38 -0.99
C HIS A 44 -17.69 -7.12 -2.10
N THR A 45 -17.90 -6.45 -3.24
CA THR A 45 -18.55 -7.05 -4.43
C THR A 45 -17.71 -8.21 -4.97
N ILE A 46 -16.39 -8.03 -5.16
CA ILE A 46 -15.50 -9.10 -5.63
C ILE A 46 -15.59 -10.31 -4.69
N LYS A 47 -15.47 -10.11 -3.38
CA LYS A 47 -15.59 -11.18 -2.38
C LYS A 47 -16.93 -11.91 -2.48
N GLY A 48 -18.03 -11.16 -2.54
CA GLY A 48 -19.38 -11.72 -2.63
C GLY A 48 -19.56 -12.63 -3.85
N THR A 49 -19.05 -12.21 -5.01
CA THR A 49 -19.14 -13.02 -6.23
C THR A 49 -18.21 -14.25 -6.16
N CYS A 50 -17.04 -14.14 -5.54
CA CYS A 50 -16.15 -15.30 -5.34
C CYS A 50 -16.82 -16.42 -4.53
N GLY A 51 -17.49 -16.07 -3.42
CA GLY A 51 -18.20 -17.05 -2.59
C GLY A 51 -19.38 -17.72 -3.32
N PHE A 52 -20.06 -16.99 -4.21
CA PHE A 52 -21.11 -17.54 -5.06
C PHE A 52 -20.59 -18.49 -6.13
N LEU A 53 -19.45 -18.16 -6.75
CA LEU A 53 -18.81 -18.95 -7.79
C LEU A 53 -18.00 -20.14 -7.26
N GLY A 54 -17.79 -20.23 -5.95
CA GLY A 54 -16.97 -21.29 -5.35
C GLY A 54 -15.49 -21.12 -5.68
N LEU A 55 -14.97 -19.90 -5.57
CA LEU A 55 -13.56 -19.54 -5.75
C LEU A 55 -12.90 -19.28 -4.39
N PRO A 56 -12.65 -20.33 -3.57
CA PRO A 56 -12.29 -20.18 -2.16
C PRO A 56 -10.96 -19.46 -1.93
N ARG A 57 -9.97 -19.64 -2.82
CA ARG A 57 -8.67 -18.97 -2.65
C ARG A 57 -8.80 -17.47 -2.91
N LEU A 58 -9.49 -17.09 -3.98
CA LEU A 58 -9.77 -15.70 -4.33
C LEU A 58 -10.64 -15.02 -3.27
N GLU A 59 -11.66 -15.72 -2.79
CA GLU A 59 -12.52 -15.27 -1.68
C GLU A 59 -11.71 -14.97 -0.43
N ALA A 60 -10.78 -15.86 -0.05
CA ALA A 60 -9.96 -15.69 1.15
C ALA A 60 -9.09 -14.42 1.09
N VAL A 61 -8.45 -14.15 -0.05
CA VAL A 61 -7.62 -12.93 -0.23
C VAL A 61 -8.49 -11.68 -0.24
N ALA A 62 -9.64 -11.71 -0.94
CA ALA A 62 -10.57 -10.59 -0.99
C ALA A 62 -11.16 -10.27 0.39
N HIS A 63 -11.51 -11.29 1.17
CA HIS A 63 -12.02 -11.15 2.53
C HIS A 63 -10.98 -10.55 3.48
N ALA A 64 -9.74 -11.04 3.48
CA ALA A 64 -8.68 -10.47 4.32
C ALA A 64 -8.41 -8.99 3.97
N SER A 65 -8.46 -8.64 2.68
CA SER A 65 -8.35 -7.26 2.20
C SER A 65 -9.52 -6.39 2.66
N GLU A 66 -10.75 -6.91 2.57
CA GLU A 66 -11.97 -6.25 3.03
C GLU A 66 -11.92 -5.94 4.53
N ASN A 67 -11.40 -6.85 5.36
CA ASN A 67 -11.29 -6.63 6.81
C ASN A 67 -10.44 -5.40 7.14
N VAL A 68 -9.28 -5.27 6.50
CA VAL A 68 -8.39 -4.10 6.68
C VAL A 68 -9.08 -2.81 6.20
N LEU A 69 -9.68 -2.85 5.00
CA LEU A 69 -10.39 -1.69 4.43
C LEU A 69 -11.61 -1.27 5.26
N GLY A 70 -12.31 -2.22 5.86
CA GLY A 70 -13.41 -1.98 6.78
C GLY A 70 -12.96 -1.17 7.99
N ARG A 71 -11.80 -1.50 8.57
CA ARG A 71 -11.24 -0.75 9.70
C ARG A 71 -10.79 0.67 9.34
N PHE A 72 -10.25 0.89 8.14
CA PHE A 72 -10.00 2.26 7.67
C PHE A 72 -11.29 3.04 7.53
N ARG A 73 -12.30 2.45 6.89
CA ARG A 73 -13.62 3.07 6.69
C ARG A 73 -14.28 3.45 8.01
N ASP A 74 -14.17 2.58 9.01
CA ASP A 74 -14.80 2.76 10.31
C ASP A 74 -13.96 3.64 11.26
N GLY A 75 -12.78 4.08 10.81
CA GLY A 75 -11.87 4.95 11.58
C GLY A 75 -11.16 4.24 12.74
N GLU A 76 -11.14 2.90 12.71
CA GLU A 76 -10.53 2.06 13.74
C GLU A 76 -9.04 1.77 13.48
N LEU A 77 -8.58 2.05 12.27
CA LEU A 77 -7.19 1.87 11.83
C LEU A 77 -6.80 3.08 10.98
N GLU A 78 -5.59 3.61 11.20
CA GLU A 78 -5.05 4.68 10.37
C GLU A 78 -4.47 4.12 9.07
N VAL A 79 -4.72 4.80 7.95
CA VAL A 79 -4.10 4.46 6.67
C VAL A 79 -2.62 4.88 6.72
N THR A 80 -1.73 3.90 6.59
CA THR A 80 -0.27 4.09 6.57
C THR A 80 0.33 3.60 5.24
N PRO A 81 1.52 4.06 4.83
CA PRO A 81 2.19 3.56 3.62
C PRO A 81 2.40 2.04 3.63
N GLN A 82 2.71 1.47 4.80
CA GLN A 82 2.84 0.03 5.00
C GLN A 82 1.52 -0.68 4.73
N ALA A 83 0.41 -0.09 5.17
CA ALA A 83 -0.92 -0.65 4.96
C ALA A 83 -1.37 -0.57 3.49
N VAL A 84 -1.14 0.57 2.84
CA VAL A 84 -1.36 0.73 1.39
C VAL A 84 -0.58 -0.31 0.60
N THR A 85 0.71 -0.49 0.92
CA THR A 85 1.57 -1.50 0.28
C THR A 85 1.00 -2.90 0.42
N LEU A 86 0.49 -3.25 1.61
CA LEU A 86 -0.06 -4.57 1.86
C LEU A 86 -1.37 -4.81 1.09
N ILE A 87 -2.23 -3.80 0.96
CA ILE A 87 -3.44 -3.91 0.12
C ILE A 87 -3.08 -3.99 -1.36
N LEU A 88 -2.11 -3.22 -1.86
CA LEU A 88 -1.66 -3.36 -3.25
C LEU A 88 -1.12 -4.77 -3.53
N ALA A 89 -0.37 -5.35 -2.60
CA ALA A 89 0.09 -6.74 -2.71
C ALA A 89 -1.06 -7.75 -2.76
N SER A 90 -2.18 -7.48 -2.08
CA SER A 90 -3.38 -8.32 -2.18
C SER A 90 -4.12 -8.15 -3.50
N LEU A 91 -4.22 -6.94 -4.04
CA LEU A 91 -4.76 -6.71 -5.39
C LEU A 91 -3.92 -7.42 -6.46
N ASP A 92 -2.60 -7.39 -6.35
CA ASP A 92 -1.72 -8.11 -7.27
C ASP A 92 -1.89 -9.63 -7.17
N ARG A 93 -2.14 -10.15 -5.96
CA ARG A 93 -2.48 -11.56 -5.76
C ARG A 93 -3.81 -11.92 -6.43
N ILE A 94 -4.84 -11.08 -6.27
CA ILE A 94 -6.15 -11.25 -6.91
C ILE A 94 -5.99 -11.24 -8.44
N LYS A 95 -5.27 -10.26 -9.01
CA LYS A 95 -4.98 -10.20 -10.47
C LYS A 95 -4.31 -11.46 -10.98
N MET A 96 -3.33 -11.99 -10.25
CA MET A 96 -2.64 -13.23 -10.63
C MET A 96 -3.61 -14.42 -10.67
N ILE A 97 -4.43 -14.59 -9.63
CA ILE A 97 -5.43 -15.67 -9.58
C ILE A 97 -6.43 -15.52 -10.72
N VAL A 98 -6.98 -14.32 -10.93
CA VAL A 98 -7.93 -14.00 -12.02
C VAL A 98 -7.33 -14.32 -13.38
N SER A 99 -6.06 -13.98 -13.62
CA SER A 99 -5.38 -14.27 -14.89
C SER A 99 -5.20 -15.77 -15.15
N VAL A 100 -4.93 -16.58 -14.12
CA VAL A 100 -4.86 -18.04 -14.27
C VAL A 100 -6.26 -18.64 -14.45
N LEU A 101 -7.24 -18.14 -13.71
CA LEU A 101 -8.63 -18.56 -13.80
C LEU A 101 -9.22 -18.31 -15.19
N GLU A 102 -8.89 -17.17 -15.81
CA GLU A 102 -9.27 -16.84 -17.19
C GLU A 102 -8.70 -17.84 -18.22
N GLN A 103 -7.49 -18.36 -17.99
CA GLN A 103 -6.82 -19.27 -18.91
C GLN A 103 -7.20 -20.74 -18.71
N THR A 104 -7.53 -21.13 -17.48
CA THR A 104 -7.62 -22.54 -17.07
C THR A 104 -8.98 -22.93 -16.53
N GLU A 105 -9.87 -21.96 -16.29
CA GLU A 105 -11.17 -22.13 -15.61
C GLU A 105 -11.04 -22.73 -14.20
N ALA A 106 -9.83 -22.68 -13.62
CA ALA A 106 -9.52 -23.16 -12.28
C ALA A 106 -8.60 -22.18 -11.53
N GLU A 107 -8.73 -22.14 -10.20
CA GLU A 107 -7.79 -21.39 -9.37
C GLU A 107 -6.39 -22.05 -9.43
N PRO A 108 -5.30 -21.25 -9.45
CA PRO A 108 -3.96 -21.79 -9.34
C PRO A 108 -3.76 -22.51 -7.99
N GLU A 109 -2.80 -23.43 -7.92
CA GLU A 109 -2.39 -24.05 -6.66
C GLU A 109 -1.80 -23.01 -5.69
N GLY A 110 -2.13 -23.12 -4.40
CA GLY A 110 -1.66 -22.24 -3.33
C GLY A 110 -2.74 -21.85 -2.34
N GLN A 111 -2.35 -21.17 -1.26
CA GLN A 111 -3.25 -20.78 -0.17
C GLN A 111 -3.04 -19.33 0.32
N ASP A 112 -1.97 -18.67 -0.12
CA ASP A 112 -1.67 -17.27 0.21
C ASP A 112 -1.60 -16.95 1.72
N GLY A 113 -1.34 -17.97 2.54
CA GLY A 113 -1.41 -17.90 4.00
C GLY A 113 -0.55 -16.79 4.62
N ASP A 114 0.66 -16.57 4.12
CA ASP A 114 1.55 -15.51 4.63
C ASP A 114 0.95 -14.11 4.41
N LEU A 115 0.35 -13.88 3.24
CA LEU A 115 -0.29 -12.61 2.89
C LEU A 115 -1.58 -12.40 3.68
N ILE A 116 -2.40 -13.45 3.78
CA ILE A 116 -3.65 -13.43 4.56
C ILE A 116 -3.34 -13.14 6.02
N ALA A 117 -2.35 -13.83 6.61
CA ALA A 117 -1.94 -13.61 7.99
C ALA A 117 -1.42 -12.18 8.22
N ALA A 118 -0.70 -11.59 7.26
CA ALA A 118 -0.25 -10.20 7.36
C ALA A 118 -1.42 -9.22 7.33
N LEU A 119 -2.41 -9.44 6.45
CA LEU A 119 -3.63 -8.64 6.37
C LEU A 119 -4.45 -8.74 7.65
N ASP A 120 -4.65 -9.97 8.17
CA ASP A 120 -5.40 -10.21 9.39
C ASP A 120 -4.71 -9.60 10.62
N ALA A 121 -3.38 -9.69 10.73
CA ALA A 121 -2.61 -9.05 11.80
C ALA A 121 -2.78 -7.52 11.75
N MET A 122 -2.71 -6.93 10.55
CA MET A 122 -2.98 -5.50 10.36
C MET A 122 -4.42 -5.14 10.75
N ALA A 123 -5.40 -5.95 10.33
CA ALA A 123 -6.79 -5.81 10.72
C ALA A 123 -7.02 -6.07 12.23
N ALA A 124 -6.12 -6.73 12.94
CA ALA A 124 -6.18 -6.83 14.41
C ALA A 124 -5.53 -5.62 15.12
N GLY A 125 -4.81 -4.77 14.39
CA GLY A 125 -3.98 -3.70 14.98
C GLY A 125 -2.68 -4.23 15.58
N GLU A 126 -2.34 -5.49 15.28
CA GLU A 126 -1.08 -6.10 15.61
C GLU A 126 -0.09 -5.68 14.52
N THR A 127 0.65 -4.59 14.73
CA THR A 127 1.77 -4.25 13.86
C THR A 127 2.79 -5.40 13.94
N THR A 128 2.76 -6.29 12.95
CA THR A 128 3.81 -7.27 12.70
C THR A 128 5.05 -6.50 12.28
N ALA A 129 5.87 -6.15 13.27
CA ALA A 129 7.24 -5.73 13.08
C ALA A 129 8.11 -6.91 12.60
N THR A 130 7.83 -7.43 11.39
CA THR A 130 8.71 -8.39 10.71
C THR A 130 8.63 -8.21 9.20
N ILE A 131 9.25 -7.13 8.71
CA ILE A 131 10.03 -7.21 7.48
C ILE A 131 11.39 -6.58 7.76
N ALA A 132 12.19 -7.26 8.59
CA ALA A 132 13.62 -7.02 8.65
C ALA A 132 14.29 -7.85 7.57
N THR A 133 14.57 -7.23 6.42
CA THR A 133 15.73 -7.62 5.60
C THR A 133 16.47 -6.37 5.13
N THR A 134 17.56 -6.10 5.85
CA THR A 134 18.86 -5.66 5.36
C THR A 134 18.95 -4.35 4.55
N ALA A 135 19.16 -3.27 5.29
CA ALA A 135 20.28 -2.31 5.17
C ALA A 135 20.83 -1.97 3.76
N ALA A 136 20.65 -0.70 3.40
CA ALA A 136 21.75 0.11 2.88
C ALA A 136 21.96 1.29 3.85
N PRO A 137 23.15 1.48 4.43
CA PRO A 137 23.41 2.62 5.30
C PRO A 137 23.53 3.89 4.46
N GLU A 138 22.65 4.84 4.75
CA GLU A 138 22.79 6.23 4.35
C GLU A 138 23.95 6.83 5.17
N PRO A 139 25.01 7.39 4.54
CA PRO A 139 26.04 8.09 5.29
C PRO A 139 25.53 9.47 5.69
N GLU A 140 25.29 9.64 6.98
CA GLU A 140 25.12 10.92 7.68
C GLU A 140 26.42 11.77 7.66
N PRO A 141 26.33 13.09 7.93
CA PRO A 141 27.11 14.14 7.29
C PRO A 141 28.47 14.43 7.94
N ALA A 142 29.46 14.79 7.11
CA ALA A 142 30.74 15.34 7.58
C ALA A 142 30.66 16.87 7.68
N LEU A 143 30.53 17.36 8.90
CA LEU A 143 30.83 18.73 9.30
C LEU A 143 32.35 18.82 9.54
N GLU A 144 33.07 19.57 8.73
CA GLU A 144 34.44 19.97 9.05
C GLU A 144 34.64 21.44 8.68
N ALA A 145 34.68 22.28 9.71
CA ALA A 145 35.09 23.66 9.66
C ALA A 145 36.61 23.74 9.79
N ALA A 146 37.27 24.50 8.92
CA ALA A 146 38.59 25.06 9.19
C ALA A 146 38.72 26.43 8.49
N GLU A 147 39.14 27.37 9.32
CA GLU A 147 39.19 28.82 9.17
C GLU A 147 40.61 29.29 8.76
N ALA A 148 40.73 30.59 8.49
CA ALA A 148 41.92 31.43 8.27
C ALA A 148 42.36 31.61 6.79
N ALA A 149 42.60 32.81 6.27
CA ALA A 149 42.84 34.12 6.88
C ALA A 149 42.48 35.27 5.91
N ASP A 150 41.81 36.30 6.41
CA ASP A 150 41.84 37.66 5.86
C ASP A 150 42.42 38.57 6.95
N ALA A 151 43.46 39.31 6.61
CA ALA A 151 44.28 40.06 7.54
C ALA A 151 44.23 41.56 7.24
N GLY A 152 43.92 42.36 8.27
CA GLY A 152 44.34 43.76 8.41
C GLY A 152 43.25 44.79 8.12
N LEU A 153 42.41 45.15 9.10
CA LEU A 153 42.59 46.25 10.08
C LEU A 153 42.73 47.64 9.46
N ASP A 154 41.62 48.37 9.52
CA ASP A 154 41.54 49.83 9.59
C ASP A 154 41.89 50.28 11.02
N ASP A 155 42.81 51.23 11.17
CA ASP A 155 42.85 52.10 12.35
C ASP A 155 43.35 53.50 11.96
N SER A 156 42.47 54.47 12.21
CA SER A 156 42.74 55.90 12.11
C SER A 156 43.19 56.44 13.46
N ILE A 157 44.42 56.93 13.58
CA ILE A 157 44.82 57.84 14.66
C ILE A 157 45.75 58.96 14.14
N SER A 158 45.17 60.17 14.10
CA SER A 158 45.67 61.51 14.45
C SER A 158 47.07 62.06 14.08
N SER A 159 46.98 63.30 13.54
CA SER A 159 47.74 64.54 13.84
C SER A 159 49.13 64.80 13.23
N GLU A 160 49.25 66.06 12.74
CA GLU A 160 50.45 66.93 12.78
C GLU A 160 51.59 66.52 11.80
N ILE A 161 52.29 67.34 11.00
CA ILE A 161 52.80 68.73 11.05
C ILE A 161 53.30 69.06 9.61
N GLY A 162 53.20 70.32 9.15
CA GLY A 162 54.10 70.88 8.10
C GLY A 162 53.46 71.37 6.81
#